data_AF-A0A964R764-F1
#
_entry.id   AF-A0A964R764-F1
#
_cell.length_a   1.000
_cell.length_b   1.000
_cell.length_c   1.000
_cell.angle_alpha   90.00
_cell.angle_beta   90.00
_cell.angle_gamma   90.00
#
_symmetry.space_group_name_H-M   'P 1'
#
loop_
_entity.id
_entity.type
_entity.pdbx_description
1 polymer ?
#
loop_
_entity_poly.entity_id
_entity_poly.type
_entity_poly.pdbx_seq_one_letter_code
_entity_poly.pdbx_strand_id
1 'polypeptide(L)'
;MKNSLETRLGIFFALVFVAAFVLFEMVGGGRFFDSGIPIKARFNSAGDLKVGDPVKLAGVDIGRVQTIRIADGKVEVSMTVEPAAGVRTDSKASIKFTGMMGQNFMAIDFGNPASPVASTGALLESREQPDLAAIMSKLESAADGMQNMTKSFSGEEFTKLLGPMTDMIKDNQPRIASILSNLDSVTTGINK
;
A
#
# COMPACT_ATOMS: atom_id res chain seq x y z
N MET A 1 -8.13 71.79 -9.77
CA MET A 1 -8.53 70.47 -9.24
C MET A 1 -8.64 69.48 -10.40
N LYS A 2 -7.53 68.91 -10.89
CA LYS A 2 -7.53 68.03 -12.09
C LYS A 2 -7.16 66.56 -11.83
N ASN A 3 -6.88 66.18 -10.57
CA ASN A 3 -6.33 64.85 -10.26
C ASN A 3 -7.26 63.99 -9.39
N SER A 4 -8.52 64.40 -9.18
CA SER A 4 -9.46 63.66 -8.32
C SER A 4 -9.81 62.27 -8.87
N LEU A 5 -9.94 62.15 -10.20
CA LEU A 5 -10.31 60.90 -10.85
C LEU A 5 -9.15 59.89 -10.82
N GLU A 6 -7.94 60.34 -11.15
CA GLU A 6 -6.72 59.51 -11.17
C GLU A 6 -6.38 58.99 -9.76
N THR A 7 -6.48 59.83 -8.73
CA THR A 7 -6.25 59.40 -7.33
C THR A 7 -7.31 58.39 -6.87
N ARG A 8 -8.59 58.60 -7.21
CA ARG A 8 -9.66 57.64 -6.87
C ARG A 8 -9.47 56.31 -7.58
N LEU A 9 -9.03 56.33 -8.84
CA LEU A 9 -8.77 55.14 -9.62
C LEU A 9 -7.54 54.38 -9.06
N GLY A 10 -6.48 55.10 -8.69
CA GLY A 10 -5.32 54.52 -8.01
C GLY A 10 -5.68 53.84 -6.69
N ILE A 11 -6.50 54.47 -5.85
CA ILE A 11 -6.98 53.88 -4.59
C ILE A 11 -7.86 52.66 -4.85
N PHE A 12 -8.73 52.71 -5.86
CA PHE A 12 -9.58 51.57 -6.22
C PHE A 12 -8.74 50.36 -6.65
N PHE A 13 -7.77 50.54 -7.55
CA PHE A 13 -6.88 49.46 -7.95
C PHE A 13 -6.02 48.95 -6.78
N ALA A 14 -5.55 49.84 -5.90
CA ALA A 14 -4.82 49.44 -4.69
C ALA A 14 -5.69 48.56 -3.77
N LEU A 15 -6.95 48.94 -3.55
CA LEU A 15 -7.91 48.15 -2.76
C LEU A 15 -8.23 46.80 -3.41
N VAL A 16 -8.38 46.76 -4.73
CA VAL A 16 -8.59 45.51 -5.47
C VAL A 16 -7.38 44.59 -5.35
N PHE A 17 -6.16 45.13 -5.46
CA PHE A 17 -4.94 44.34 -5.26
C PHE A 17 -4.83 43.79 -3.83
N VAL A 18 -5.15 44.59 -2.82
CA VAL A 18 -5.16 44.14 -1.43
C VAL A 18 -6.23 43.06 -1.22
N ALA A 19 -7.44 43.26 -1.75
CA ALA A 19 -8.51 42.28 -1.65
C ALA A 19 -8.16 40.97 -2.39
N ALA A 20 -7.58 41.07 -3.59
CA ALA A 20 -7.11 39.92 -4.34
C ALA A 20 -5.98 39.18 -3.61
N PHE A 21 -5.05 39.90 -2.98
CA PHE A 21 -4.00 39.32 -2.16
C PHE A 21 -4.56 38.58 -0.94
N VAL A 22 -5.52 39.18 -0.23
CA VAL A 22 -6.21 38.56 0.92
C VAL A 22 -6.99 37.32 0.48
N LEU A 23 -7.73 37.38 -0.64
CA LEU A 23 -8.45 36.24 -1.18
C LEU A 23 -7.49 35.14 -1.66
N PHE A 24 -6.34 35.51 -2.23
CA PHE A 24 -5.32 34.56 -2.64
C PHE A 24 -4.72 33.81 -1.43
N GLU A 25 -4.44 34.50 -0.32
CA GLU A 25 -4.02 33.82 0.92
C GLU A 25 -5.11 32.92 1.50
N MET A 26 -6.37 33.38 1.47
CA MET A 26 -7.50 32.66 2.06
C MET A 26 -7.87 31.40 1.26
N VAL A 27 -7.83 31.47 -0.08
CA VAL A 27 -8.10 30.34 -0.98
C VAL A 27 -6.88 29.42 -1.13
N GLY A 28 -5.66 29.98 -1.07
CA GLY A 28 -4.40 29.24 -1.16
C GLY A 28 -3.99 28.51 0.12
N GLY A 29 -4.80 28.55 1.18
CA GLY A 29 -4.49 27.91 2.45
C GLY A 29 -3.17 28.40 3.02
N GLY A 30 -3.03 29.73 3.11
CA GLY A 30 -1.86 30.51 3.53
C GLY A 30 -1.19 30.05 4.82
N ARG A 31 -0.48 28.93 4.73
CA ARG A 31 0.49 28.42 5.70
C ARG A 31 1.91 28.46 5.11
N PHE A 32 2.13 29.30 4.08
CA PHE A 32 3.45 29.50 3.47
C PHE A 32 4.50 29.99 4.48
N PHE A 33 4.05 30.57 5.60
CA PHE A 33 4.89 31.09 6.67
C PHE A 33 4.75 30.36 8.00
N ASP A 34 4.05 29.21 8.04
CA ASP A 34 4.05 28.42 9.27
C ASP A 34 5.46 27.85 9.46
N SER A 35 6.01 28.04 10.66
CA SER A 35 7.27 27.49 11.15
C SER A 35 7.19 25.97 11.33
N GLY A 36 6.74 25.28 10.29
CA GLY A 36 6.60 23.85 10.28
C GLY A 36 7.96 23.19 10.17
N ILE A 37 8.09 22.05 10.83
CA ILE A 37 9.29 21.24 10.81
C ILE A 37 9.30 20.49 9.47
N PRO A 38 10.30 20.70 8.60
CA PRO A 38 10.41 19.91 7.38
C PRO A 38 10.89 18.52 7.78
N ILE A 39 10.19 17.50 7.30
CA ILE A 39 10.54 16.09 7.47
C ILE A 39 10.50 15.40 6.11
N LYS A 40 11.19 14.26 6.00
CA LYS A 40 11.35 13.52 4.75
C LYS A 40 10.95 12.08 4.94
N ALA A 41 10.43 11.45 3.90
CA ALA A 41 10.22 10.01 3.83
C ALA A 41 10.56 9.52 2.42
N ARG A 42 11.03 8.27 2.31
CA ARG A 42 11.45 7.66 1.04
C ARG A 42 10.61 6.44 0.73
N PHE A 43 9.95 6.42 -0.42
CA PHE A 43 9.07 5.33 -0.86
C PHE A 43 9.59 4.72 -2.16
N ASN A 44 9.23 3.46 -2.46
CA ASN A 44 9.52 2.86 -3.76
C ASN A 44 8.59 3.42 -4.86
N SER A 45 7.37 3.82 -4.50
CA SER A 45 6.40 4.46 -5.40
C SER A 45 5.67 5.61 -4.70
N ALA A 46 5.42 6.69 -5.43
CA ALA A 46 4.62 7.82 -4.96
C ALA A 46 3.11 7.54 -5.05
N GLY A 47 2.71 6.49 -5.76
CA GLY A 47 1.33 6.33 -6.23
C GLY A 47 0.88 7.58 -6.98
N ASP A 48 -0.24 8.15 -6.54
CA ASP A 48 -0.82 9.40 -7.06
C ASP A 48 -0.69 10.57 -6.05
N LEU A 49 0.32 10.56 -5.18
CA LEU A 49 0.57 11.66 -4.24
C LEU A 49 1.05 12.91 -4.99
N LYS A 50 0.51 14.08 -4.64
CA LYS A 50 0.81 15.37 -5.27
C LYS A 50 1.37 16.37 -4.26
N VAL A 51 2.09 17.36 -4.78
CA VAL A 51 2.50 18.53 -3.99
C VAL A 51 1.25 19.27 -3.54
N GLY A 52 1.20 19.63 -2.26
CA GLY A 52 0.04 20.24 -1.62
C GLY A 52 -0.90 19.25 -0.93
N ASP A 53 -0.75 17.94 -1.15
CA ASP A 53 -1.57 16.94 -0.46
C ASP A 53 -1.40 17.03 1.06
N PRO A 54 -2.48 16.79 1.83
CA PRO A 54 -2.44 16.94 3.28
C PRO A 54 -1.58 15.85 3.93
N VAL A 55 -0.93 16.22 5.04
CA VAL A 55 -0.18 15.31 5.91
C VAL A 55 -0.97 15.16 7.19
N LYS A 56 -1.32 13.91 7.54
CA LYS A 56 -2.17 13.61 8.67
C LYS A 56 -1.46 12.73 9.69
N LEU A 57 -1.46 13.12 10.96
CA LEU A 57 -1.02 12.29 12.08
C LEU A 57 -2.23 11.60 12.68
N ALA A 58 -2.28 10.27 12.60
CA ALA A 58 -3.41 9.47 13.09
C ALA A 58 -4.80 9.98 12.61
N GLY A 59 -4.86 10.58 11.42
CA GLY A 59 -6.10 11.11 10.82
C GLY A 59 -6.34 12.61 11.02
N VAL A 60 -5.55 13.29 11.85
CA VAL A 60 -5.63 14.75 12.06
C VAL A 60 -4.69 15.46 11.10
N ASP A 61 -5.17 16.49 10.40
CA ASP A 61 -4.34 17.32 9.50
C ASP A 61 -3.32 18.13 10.31
N ILE A 62 -2.04 17.94 9.98
CA ILE A 62 -0.90 18.55 10.68
C ILE A 62 0.09 19.21 9.71
N GLY A 63 -0.19 19.25 8.41
CA GLY A 63 0.83 19.66 7.45
C GLY A 63 0.50 19.42 5.98
N ARG A 64 1.49 19.68 5.12
CA ARG A 64 1.36 19.48 3.67
C ARG A 64 2.64 18.95 3.04
N VAL A 65 2.48 18.24 1.92
CA VAL A 65 3.57 17.81 1.06
C VAL A 65 4.13 19.02 0.31
N GLN A 66 5.45 19.24 0.41
CA GLN A 66 6.13 20.39 -0.22
C GLN A 66 6.75 20.02 -1.56
N THR A 67 7.50 18.92 -1.61
CA THR A 67 8.21 18.51 -2.82
C THR A 67 8.29 17.00 -2.92
N ILE A 68 8.14 16.49 -4.13
CA ILE A 68 8.31 15.07 -4.47
C ILE A 68 9.44 15.00 -5.49
N ARG A 69 10.49 14.24 -5.20
CA ARG A 69 11.65 14.09 -6.08
C ARG A 69 12.12 12.64 -6.12
N ILE A 70 12.78 12.25 -7.20
CA ILE A 70 13.43 10.94 -7.27
C ILE A 70 14.88 11.12 -6.79
N ALA A 71 15.29 10.32 -5.80
CA ALA A 71 16.63 10.29 -5.25
C ALA A 71 17.01 8.84 -4.91
N ASP A 72 18.22 8.42 -5.30
CA ASP A 72 18.75 7.08 -5.01
C ASP A 72 17.84 5.92 -5.50
N GLY A 73 17.16 6.11 -6.64
CA GLY A 73 16.21 5.13 -7.19
C GLY A 73 14.90 5.01 -6.39
N LYS A 74 14.66 5.90 -5.43
CA LYS A 74 13.43 5.97 -4.63
C LYS A 74 12.77 7.34 -4.77
N VAL A 75 11.48 7.41 -4.44
CA VAL A 75 10.75 8.66 -4.34
C VAL A 75 10.99 9.25 -2.96
N GLU A 76 11.68 10.38 -2.88
CA GLU A 76 11.81 11.18 -1.67
C GLU A 76 10.71 12.24 -1.62
N VAL A 77 9.87 12.16 -0.59
CA VAL A 77 8.82 13.13 -0.31
C VAL A 77 9.26 14.00 0.85
N SER A 78 9.36 15.31 0.62
CA SER A 78 9.56 16.31 1.68
C SER A 78 8.22 16.93 2.02
N MET A 79 7.95 17.01 3.33
CA MET A 79 6.69 17.50 3.87
C MET A 79 6.96 18.41 5.05
N THR A 80 6.05 19.35 5.30
CA THR A 80 6.13 20.28 6.42
C THR A 80 5.05 19.92 7.41
N VAL A 81 5.42 19.72 8.68
CA VAL A 81 4.49 19.40 9.76
C VAL A 81 4.51 20.44 10.87
N GLU A 82 3.39 20.63 11.55
CA GLU A 82 3.28 21.55 12.69
C GLU A 82 4.15 21.09 13.86
N PRO A 83 4.91 21.98 14.52
CA PRO A 83 5.71 21.63 15.71
C PRO A 83 4.86 21.07 16.86
N ALA A 84 3.62 21.56 16.99
CA ALA A 84 2.66 21.13 18.01
C ALA A 84 2.22 19.67 17.84
N ALA A 85 2.35 19.10 16.63
CA ALA A 85 1.99 17.72 16.37
C ALA A 85 2.94 16.70 17.02
N GLY A 86 4.16 17.12 17.40
CA GLY A 86 5.09 16.29 18.17
C GLY A 86 5.50 14.97 17.48
N VAL A 87 5.61 14.98 16.14
CA VAL A 87 6.01 13.81 15.34
C VAL A 87 7.34 13.25 15.84
N ARG A 88 7.43 11.93 16.02
CA ARG A 88 8.62 11.25 16.55
C ARG A 88 9.53 10.77 15.43
N THR A 89 10.81 10.55 15.72
CA THR A 89 11.78 10.04 14.72
C THR A 89 11.48 8.62 14.26
N ASP A 90 10.79 7.82 15.07
CA ASP A 90 10.37 6.45 14.77
C ASP A 90 8.93 6.34 14.25
N SER A 91 8.27 7.48 14.04
CA SER A 91 6.97 7.51 13.36
C SER A 91 7.08 6.92 11.96
N LYS A 92 6.04 6.20 11.55
CA LYS A 92 5.96 5.58 10.23
C LYS A 92 5.09 6.39 9.30
N ALA A 93 5.63 6.73 8.14
CA ALA A 93 4.93 7.44 7.08
C ALA A 93 4.39 6.46 6.04
N SER A 94 3.14 6.61 5.63
CA SER A 94 2.49 5.78 4.61
C SER A 94 1.64 6.64 3.70
N ILE A 95 1.61 6.32 2.41
CA ILE A 95 0.73 7.00 1.45
C ILE A 95 -0.61 6.28 1.50
N LYS A 96 -1.68 7.01 1.83
CA LYS A 96 -3.05 6.48 1.91
C LYS A 96 -3.96 7.24 0.95
N PHE A 97 -4.97 6.53 0.45
CA PHE A 97 -5.96 7.06 -0.47
C PHE A 97 -7.28 7.32 0.25
N THR A 98 -7.91 8.48 0.00
CA THR A 98 -9.20 8.83 0.61
C THR A 98 -10.38 8.25 -0.19
N GLY A 99 -10.50 6.93 -0.32
CA GLY A 99 -11.69 6.27 -0.91
C GLY A 99 -12.02 6.65 -2.37
N MET A 100 -13.11 6.10 -2.94
CA MET A 100 -13.36 5.96 -4.39
C MET A 100 -13.26 7.21 -5.29
N MET A 101 -13.24 8.43 -4.73
CA MET A 101 -13.15 9.70 -5.47
C MET A 101 -12.11 10.67 -4.87
N GLY A 102 -11.41 10.26 -3.80
CA GLY A 102 -10.61 11.19 -3.00
C GLY A 102 -9.19 11.37 -3.47
N GLN A 103 -8.56 12.44 -3.00
CA GLN A 103 -7.13 12.68 -3.16
C GLN A 103 -6.30 11.78 -2.21
N ASN A 104 -5.04 11.53 -2.59
CA ASN A 104 -4.08 10.90 -1.70
C ASN A 104 -3.71 11.84 -0.55
N PHE A 105 -3.21 11.25 0.52
CA PHE A 105 -2.65 11.97 1.63
C PHE A 105 -1.50 11.19 2.26
N MET A 106 -0.60 11.93 2.90
CA MET A 106 0.47 11.34 3.68
C MET A 106 -0.05 11.03 5.07
N ALA A 107 -0.10 9.76 5.46
CA ALA A 107 -0.48 9.33 6.80
C ALA A 107 0.75 9.02 7.64
N ILE A 108 0.87 9.68 8.79
CA ILE A 108 1.90 9.44 9.79
C ILE A 108 1.24 8.73 10.98
N ASP A 109 1.82 7.62 11.40
CA ASP A 109 1.42 6.90 12.61
C ASP A 109 2.23 7.42 13.81
N PHE A 110 1.66 7.29 15.02
CA PHE A 110 2.39 7.61 16.24
C PHE A 110 3.61 6.71 16.40
N GLY A 111 4.75 7.32 16.71
CA GLY A 111 5.94 6.63 17.16
C GLY A 111 5.88 6.32 18.66
N ASN A 112 6.96 5.78 19.20
CA ASN A 112 7.09 5.54 20.63
C ASN A 112 7.19 6.89 21.37
N PRO A 113 6.41 7.12 22.46
CA PRO A 113 6.51 8.32 23.27
C PRO A 113 7.92 8.59 23.85
N ALA A 114 8.73 7.55 24.03
CA ALA A 114 10.11 7.66 24.51
C ALA A 114 11.11 8.09 23.42
N SER A 115 10.72 8.03 22.14
CA SER A 115 11.58 8.43 21.03
C SER A 115 11.68 9.95 20.92
N PRO A 116 12.81 10.49 20.44
CA PRO A 116 12.96 11.93 20.21
C PRO A 116 11.92 12.50 19.25
N VAL A 117 11.59 13.79 19.40
CA VAL A 117 10.84 14.55 18.39
C VAL A 117 11.68 14.62 17.12
N ALA A 118 11.04 14.42 15.97
CA ALA A 118 11.65 14.59 14.66
C ALA A 118 12.16 16.03 14.51
N SER A 119 13.45 16.19 14.24
CA SER A 119 14.07 17.47 13.95
C SER A 119 13.93 17.84 12.48
N THR A 120 14.29 19.09 12.16
CA THR A 120 14.32 19.59 10.78
C THR A 120 15.20 18.68 9.90
N GLY A 121 14.62 18.14 8.84
CA GLY A 121 15.27 17.25 7.88
C GLY A 121 15.28 15.77 8.27
N ALA A 122 14.62 15.39 9.37
CA ALA A 122 14.54 13.99 9.80
C ALA A 122 13.93 13.10 8.71
N LEU A 123 14.52 11.91 8.54
CA LEU A 123 14.04 10.90 7.61
C LEU A 123 13.20 9.87 8.38
N LEU A 124 11.90 9.83 8.12
CA LEU A 124 10.98 8.85 8.70
C LEU A 124 11.03 7.52 7.95
N GLU A 125 10.74 6.45 8.68
CA GLU A 125 10.55 5.12 8.09
C GLU A 125 9.26 5.12 7.25
N SER A 126 9.36 4.68 6.01
CA SER A 126 8.21 4.52 5.12
C SER A 126 7.58 3.15 5.27
N ARG A 127 6.26 3.08 5.35
CA ARG A 127 5.49 1.84 5.23
C ARG A 127 4.72 1.87 3.91
N GLU A 128 5.03 0.90 3.06
CA GLU A 128 4.34 0.74 1.78
C GLU A 128 3.02 0.01 2.01
N GLN A 129 1.94 0.58 1.49
CA GLN A 129 0.68 -0.12 1.39
C GLN A 129 0.64 -0.87 0.04
N PRO A 130 0.16 -2.12 0.02
CA PRO A 130 -0.07 -2.82 -1.24
C PRO A 130 -1.06 -2.03 -2.07
N ASP A 131 -0.72 -1.79 -3.33
CA ASP A 131 -1.66 -1.25 -4.31
C ASP A 131 -2.82 -2.23 -4.52
N LEU A 132 -4.00 -1.72 -4.85
CA LEU A 132 -5.17 -2.51 -5.22
C LEU A 132 -4.82 -3.47 -6.37
N ALA A 133 -4.04 -3.03 -7.35
CA ALA A 133 -3.58 -3.90 -8.43
C ALA A 133 -2.77 -5.09 -7.90
N ALA A 134 -1.89 -4.87 -6.92
CA ALA A 134 -1.12 -5.94 -6.29
C ALA A 134 -2.01 -6.88 -5.46
N ILE A 135 -3.05 -6.37 -4.81
CA ILE A 135 -4.04 -7.19 -4.09
C ILE A 135 -4.82 -8.05 -5.09
N MET A 136 -5.29 -7.47 -6.19
CA MET A 136 -6.02 -8.19 -7.25
C MET A 136 -5.17 -9.28 -7.88
N SER A 137 -3.90 -8.99 -8.19
CA SER A 137 -2.96 -9.99 -8.72
C SER A 137 -2.72 -11.13 -7.72
N LYS A 138 -2.64 -10.84 -6.43
CA LYS A 138 -2.56 -11.88 -5.38
C LYS A 138 -3.84 -12.69 -5.28
N LEU A 139 -5.01 -12.08 -5.44
CA LEU A 139 -6.29 -12.76 -5.47
C LEU A 139 -6.43 -13.68 -6.68
N GLU A 140 -6.03 -13.21 -7.87
CA GLU A 140 -5.97 -14.00 -9.10
C GLU A 140 -5.04 -15.20 -8.93
N SER A 141 -3.82 -14.98 -8.40
CA SER A 141 -2.88 -16.06 -8.12
C SER A 141 -3.44 -17.09 -7.13
N ALA A 142 -4.17 -16.63 -6.10
CA ALA A 142 -4.83 -17.51 -5.15
C ALA A 142 -5.99 -18.29 -5.79
N ALA A 143 -6.77 -17.65 -6.66
CA ALA A 143 -7.84 -18.27 -7.42
C ALA A 143 -7.31 -19.34 -8.39
N ASP A 144 -6.24 -19.02 -9.12
CA ASP A 144 -5.55 -19.95 -10.00
C ASP A 144 -5.00 -21.16 -9.25
N GLY A 145 -4.36 -20.92 -8.09
CA GLY A 145 -3.89 -21.99 -7.21
C GLY A 145 -5.03 -22.91 -6.77
N MET A 146 -6.17 -22.34 -6.37
CA MET A 146 -7.37 -23.10 -5.98
C MET A 146 -7.97 -23.87 -7.17
N GLN A 147 -8.03 -23.27 -8.35
CA GLN A 147 -8.53 -23.92 -9.56
C GLN A 147 -7.62 -25.09 -9.98
N ASN A 148 -6.30 -24.91 -9.88
CA ASN A 148 -5.33 -25.96 -10.21
C ASN A 148 -5.40 -27.13 -9.22
N MET A 149 -5.56 -26.85 -7.91
CA MET A 149 -5.86 -27.90 -6.93
C MET A 149 -7.18 -28.60 -7.26
N THR A 150 -8.24 -27.85 -7.57
CA THR A 150 -9.56 -28.42 -7.88
C THR A 150 -9.55 -29.28 -9.13
N LYS A 151 -8.79 -28.90 -10.17
CA LYS A 151 -8.54 -29.74 -11.36
C LYS A 151 -7.82 -31.03 -11.01
N SER A 152 -6.79 -30.95 -10.16
CA SER A 152 -6.03 -32.13 -9.68
C SER A 152 -6.89 -33.11 -8.89
N PHE A 153 -7.91 -32.63 -8.18
CA PHE A 153 -8.88 -33.45 -7.45
C PHE A 153 -10.16 -33.75 -8.25
N SER A 154 -10.26 -33.29 -9.50
CA SER A 154 -11.44 -33.55 -10.32
C SER A 154 -11.51 -35.03 -10.70
N GLY A 155 -12.74 -35.53 -10.84
CA GLY A 155 -13.00 -36.94 -11.14
C GLY A 155 -12.29 -37.46 -12.39
N GLU A 156 -12.03 -36.61 -13.39
CA GLU A 156 -11.37 -37.03 -14.63
C GLU A 156 -9.88 -37.35 -14.45
N GLU A 157 -9.09 -36.51 -13.78
CA GLU A 157 -7.67 -36.80 -13.52
C GLU A 157 -7.51 -37.94 -12.51
N PHE A 158 -8.37 -37.98 -11.49
CA PHE A 158 -8.42 -39.10 -10.57
C PHE A 158 -8.72 -40.42 -11.29
N THR A 159 -9.67 -40.42 -12.23
CA THR A 159 -10.00 -41.60 -13.05
C THR A 159 -8.86 -41.97 -14.00
N LYS A 160 -8.11 -40.99 -14.53
CA LYS A 160 -6.90 -41.25 -15.34
C LYS A 160 -5.79 -41.92 -14.53
N LEU A 161 -5.68 -41.65 -13.23
CA LEU A 161 -4.74 -42.33 -12.34
C LEU A 161 -5.25 -43.72 -11.91
N LEU A 162 -6.55 -43.85 -11.66
CA LEU A 162 -7.16 -45.11 -11.24
C LEU A 162 -7.28 -46.13 -12.37
N GLY A 163 -7.43 -45.72 -13.63
CA GLY A 163 -7.54 -46.62 -14.78
C GLY A 163 -6.35 -47.58 -14.87
N PRO A 164 -5.11 -47.08 -15.08
CA PRO A 164 -3.92 -47.92 -15.15
C PRO A 164 -3.66 -48.74 -13.89
N MET A 165 -3.95 -48.21 -12.69
CA MET A 165 -3.86 -48.96 -11.43
C MET A 165 -4.84 -50.14 -11.41
N THR A 166 -6.08 -49.92 -11.83
CA THR A 166 -7.12 -50.96 -11.91
C THR A 166 -6.74 -52.01 -12.95
N ASP A 167 -6.22 -51.58 -14.09
CA ASP A 167 -5.74 -52.47 -15.15
C ASP A 167 -4.54 -53.30 -14.69
N MET A 168 -3.55 -52.70 -14.01
CA MET A 168 -2.43 -53.44 -13.43
C MET A 168 -2.86 -54.47 -12.40
N ILE A 169 -3.84 -54.15 -11.55
CA ILE A 169 -4.40 -55.11 -10.57
C ILE A 169 -5.11 -56.25 -11.31
N LYS A 170 -5.86 -55.93 -12.37
CA LYS A 170 -6.60 -56.90 -13.17
C LYS A 170 -5.66 -57.83 -13.95
N ASP A 171 -4.62 -57.28 -14.56
CA ASP A 171 -3.63 -58.02 -15.34
C ASP A 171 -2.74 -58.91 -14.45
N ASN A 172 -2.43 -58.46 -13.23
CA ASN A 172 -1.68 -59.26 -12.25
C ASN A 172 -2.55 -60.11 -11.34
N GLN A 173 -3.88 -60.10 -11.48
CA GLN A 173 -4.80 -60.91 -10.68
C GLN A 173 -4.40 -62.40 -10.63
N PRO A 174 -3.98 -63.05 -11.74
CA PRO A 174 -3.56 -64.47 -11.71
C PRO A 174 -2.29 -64.71 -10.89
N ARG A 175 -1.33 -63.78 -10.96
CA ARG A 175 -0.08 -63.84 -10.17
C ARG A 175 -0.36 -63.61 -8.69
N ILE A 176 -1.22 -62.64 -8.37
CA ILE A 176 -1.66 -62.36 -6.99
C ILE A 176 -2.37 -63.58 -6.40
N ALA A 177 -3.28 -64.21 -7.15
CA ALA A 177 -3.97 -65.42 -6.71
C ALA A 177 -2.99 -66.59 -6.47
N SER A 178 -1.96 -66.72 -7.32
CA SER A 178 -0.94 -67.74 -7.17
C SER A 178 -0.06 -67.50 -5.93
N ILE A 179 0.30 -66.25 -5.64
CA ILE A 179 1.02 -65.87 -4.41
C ILE A 179 0.18 -66.19 -3.18
N LEU A 180 -1.11 -65.84 -3.18
CA LEU A 180 -2.02 -66.15 -2.08
C LEU A 180 -2.20 -67.67 -1.87
N SER A 181 -2.33 -68.43 -2.96
CA SER A 181 -2.42 -69.90 -2.90
C SER A 181 -1.13 -70.54 -2.38
N ASN A 182 0.04 -70.03 -2.77
CA ASN A 182 1.33 -70.48 -2.26
C ASN A 182 1.50 -70.14 -0.77
N LEU A 183 1.06 -68.95 -0.34
CA LEU A 183 1.08 -68.54 1.07
C LEU A 183 0.16 -69.42 1.94
N ASP A 184 -1.02 -69.76 1.44
CA ASP A 184 -1.95 -70.66 2.12
C ASP A 184 -1.35 -72.06 2.29
N SER A 185 -0.69 -72.56 1.24
CA SER A 185 -0.01 -73.87 1.23
C SER A 185 1.18 -73.93 2.19
N VAL A 186 1.98 -72.85 2.27
CA VAL A 186 3.08 -72.75 3.26
C VAL A 186 2.52 -72.64 4.68
N THR A 187 1.47 -71.86 4.88
CA THR A 187 0.85 -71.66 6.21
C THR A 187 0.20 -72.94 6.74
N THR A 188 -0.52 -73.69 5.90
CA THR A 188 -1.07 -75.00 6.27
C THR A 188 0.01 -76.07 6.44
N GLY A 189 1.12 -75.97 5.70
CA GLY A 189 2.29 -76.83 5.89
C GLY A 189 3.06 -76.58 7.19
N ILE A 190 3.01 -75.35 7.74
CA ILE A 190 3.62 -74.99 9.03
C ILE A 190 2.73 -75.37 10.22
N ASN A 191 1.41 -75.46 10.03
CA ASN A 191 0.44 -75.76 11.10
C ASN A 191 0.13 -77.27 11.24
N LYS A 192 1.05 -78.15 10.83
CA LYS A 192 0.96 -79.61 10.88
C LYS A 192 2.23 -80.18 11.50
#